data_AF-A0A529MCX5-F1
#
_entry.id   AF-A0A529MCX5-F1
#
_cell.length_a   1.000
_cell.length_b   1.000
_cell.length_c   1.000
_cell.angle_alpha   90.00
_cell.angle_beta   90.00
_cell.angle_gamma   90.00
#
_symmetry.space_group_name_H-M   'P 1'
#
loop_
_entity.id
_entity.type
_entity.pdbx_description
1 polymer ?
#
loop_
_entity_poly.entity_id
_entity_poly.type
_entity_poly.pdbx_seq_one_letter_code
_entity_poly.pdbx_strand_id
1 'polypeptide(L)' 'YDSGRAGPTVLFRSELDALPIEELSGVPHASQVPGKSHMCGHDGHTAILAALGRQLGRERPASGRVVL' A
#
# COMPACT_ATOMS: atom_id res chain seq x y z
N TYR A 1 -3.96 -14.00 -1.98
CA TYR A 1 -2.79 -14.88 -2.16
C TYR A 1 -2.98 -16.15 -1.35
N ASP A 2 -3.53 -17.19 -1.99
CA ASP A 2 -3.93 -18.44 -1.31
C ASP A 2 -2.91 -19.55 -1.54
N SER A 3 -2.44 -20.18 -0.46
CA SER A 3 -1.51 -21.32 -0.51
C SER A 3 -2.17 -22.63 -0.95
N GLY A 4 -3.49 -22.75 -0.88
CA GLY A 4 -4.24 -24.00 -1.07
C GLY A 4 -4.08 -25.01 0.07
N ARG A 5 -3.34 -24.65 1.14
CA ARG A 5 -3.17 -25.47 2.35
C ARG A 5 -3.88 -24.83 3.52
N ALA A 6 -4.48 -25.65 4.38
CA ALA A 6 -5.16 -25.17 5.59
C ALA A 6 -4.22 -24.32 6.46
N GLY A 7 -4.72 -23.20 6.95
CA GLY A 7 -3.95 -22.24 7.74
C GLY A 7 -4.73 -20.93 7.94
N PRO A 8 -4.13 -19.94 8.62
CA PRO A 8 -4.80 -18.69 8.96
C PRO A 8 -5.05 -17.79 7.74
N THR A 9 -5.98 -16.85 7.87
CA THR A 9 -6.15 -15.74 6.93
C THR A 9 -5.63 -14.45 7.56
N VAL A 10 -4.74 -13.74 6.88
CA VAL A 10 -4.19 -12.46 7.33
C VAL A 10 -4.54 -11.36 6.32
N LEU A 11 -4.99 -10.21 6.80
CA LEU A 11 -5.27 -9.02 5.99
C LEU A 11 -4.19 -7.96 6.23
N PHE A 12 -3.63 -7.42 5.14
CA PHE A 12 -2.91 -6.16 5.15
C PHE A 12 -3.76 -5.13 4.42
N ARG A 13 -3.82 -3.90 4.95
CA ARG A 13 -4.64 -2.83 4.36
C ARG A 13 -3.83 -1.54 4.36
N SER A 14 -4.03 -0.74 3.32
CA SER A 14 -3.58 0.65 3.27
C SER A 14 -4.72 1.56 2.83
N GLU A 15 -4.60 2.83 3.15
CA GLU A 15 -5.43 3.92 2.67
C GLU A 15 -4.77 4.60 1.47
N LEU A 16 -5.56 5.26 0.62
CA LEU A 16 -5.07 5.97 -0.57
C LEU A 16 -5.61 7.41 -0.66
N ASP A 17 -6.30 7.90 0.38
CA ASP A 17 -6.74 9.28 0.42
C ASP A 17 -5.57 10.24 0.69
N ALA A 18 -5.72 11.46 0.16
CA ALA A 18 -4.86 12.60 0.43
C ALA A 18 -5.59 13.59 1.35
N LEU A 19 -4.87 14.61 1.81
CA LEU A 19 -5.42 15.68 2.64
C LEU A 19 -5.55 16.99 1.85
N PRO A 20 -6.47 17.90 2.25
CA PRO A 20 -6.58 19.26 1.69
C PRO A 20 -5.48 20.17 2.24
N ILE A 21 -4.22 19.82 1.96
CA ILE A 21 -3.02 20.52 2.43
C ILE A 21 -2.12 20.82 1.23
N GLU A 22 -1.68 22.07 1.10
CA GLU A 22 -0.71 22.49 0.09
C GLU A 22 0.65 21.87 0.36
N GLU A 23 1.29 21.31 -0.67
CA GLU A 23 2.60 20.70 -0.51
C GLU A 23 3.73 21.73 -0.66
N LEU A 24 4.52 21.87 0.39
CA LEU A 24 5.67 22.79 0.42
C LEU A 24 7.02 22.06 0.46
N SER A 25 7.03 20.76 0.13
CA SER A 25 8.21 19.89 0.26
C SER A 25 9.30 20.23 -0.75
N GLY A 26 8.93 20.71 -1.94
CA GLY A 26 9.85 20.97 -3.05
C GLY A 26 10.47 19.71 -3.67
N VAL A 27 9.97 18.51 -3.34
CA VAL A 27 10.51 17.26 -3.88
C VAL A 27 10.14 17.09 -5.36
N PRO A 28 10.96 16.37 -6.17
CA PRO A 28 10.69 16.19 -7.60
C PRO A 28 9.35 15.52 -7.93
N HIS A 29 8.76 14.81 -6.97
CA HIS A 29 7.48 14.10 -7.07
C HIS A 29 6.40 14.74 -6.20
N ALA A 30 6.52 16.04 -5.90
CA ALA A 30 5.48 16.79 -5.19
C ALA A 30 4.15 16.72 -5.94
N SER A 31 3.06 16.90 -5.18
CA SER A 31 1.70 16.93 -5.71
C SER A 31 1.56 17.92 -6.86
N GLN A 32 0.92 17.46 -7.93
CA GLN A 32 0.55 18.29 -9.08
C GLN A 32 -0.84 18.91 -8.91
N VAL A 33 -1.53 18.61 -7.80
CA VAL A 33 -2.88 19.10 -7.52
C VAL A 33 -2.81 20.17 -6.42
N PRO A 34 -3.08 21.46 -6.74
CA PRO A 34 -3.03 22.53 -5.77
C PRO A 34 -3.92 22.27 -4.55
N GLY A 35 -3.40 22.58 -3.37
CA GLY A 35 -4.08 22.42 -2.09
C GLY A 35 -4.33 20.98 -1.66
N LYS A 36 -3.70 19.98 -2.30
CA LYS A 36 -3.85 18.56 -1.93
C LYS A 36 -2.52 17.84 -1.90
N SER A 37 -2.30 17.02 -0.89
CA SER A 37 -1.06 16.24 -0.77
C SER A 37 -1.18 15.07 0.23
N HIS A 38 -0.28 14.10 0.11
CA HIS A 38 -0.23 12.93 1.00
C HIS A 38 0.64 13.18 2.25
N MET A 39 0.18 14.06 3.14
CA MET A 39 0.93 14.43 4.35
C MET A 39 0.81 13.42 5.51
N CYS A 40 0.06 12.33 5.32
CA CYS A 40 -0.01 11.18 6.24
C CYS A 40 0.68 9.92 5.69
N GLY A 41 1.34 9.99 4.53
CA GLY A 41 2.09 8.87 3.96
C GLY A 41 1.24 7.74 3.38
N HIS A 42 -0.05 7.97 3.08
CA HIS A 42 -0.96 6.97 2.49
C HIS A 42 -0.50 6.49 1.10
N ASP A 43 0.17 7.37 0.34
CA ASP A 43 0.90 7.03 -0.87
C ASP A 43 2.03 6.03 -0.60
N GLY A 44 2.85 6.28 0.43
CA GLY A 44 3.91 5.37 0.87
C GLY A 44 3.37 4.02 1.35
N HIS A 45 2.31 4.02 2.17
CA HIS A 45 1.65 2.80 2.62
C HIS A 45 1.13 1.97 1.43
N THR A 46 0.51 2.62 0.45
CA THR A 46 0.00 1.95 -0.75
C THR A 46 1.14 1.43 -1.63
N ALA A 47 2.24 2.17 -1.77
CA ALA A 47 3.41 1.69 -2.50
C ALA A 47 4.01 0.42 -1.86
N ILE A 48 4.09 0.38 -0.53
CA ILE A 48 4.54 -0.80 0.23
C ILE A 48 3.58 -1.97 0.04
N LEU A 49 2.25 -1.75 0.14
CA LEU A 49 1.25 -2.80 -0.04
C LEU A 49 1.31 -3.39 -1.45
N ALA A 50 1.51 -2.56 -2.48
CA ALA A 50 1.70 -3.01 -3.86
C ALA A 50 2.98 -3.85 -4.03
N ALA A 51 4.09 -3.45 -3.39
CA ALA A 51 5.33 -4.23 -3.40
C ALA A 51 5.16 -5.59 -2.72
N LEU A 52 4.47 -5.63 -1.57
CA LEU A 52 4.12 -6.87 -0.88
C LEU A 52 3.27 -7.78 -1.76
N GLY A 53 2.25 -7.24 -2.44
CA GLY A 53 1.42 -8.01 -3.38
C GLY A 53 2.21 -8.59 -4.55
N ARG A 54 3.17 -7.82 -5.08
CA ARG A 54 4.09 -8.33 -6.10
C ARG A 54 4.97 -9.47 -5.57
N GLN A 55 5.44 -9.39 -4.33
CA GLN A 55 6.23 -10.46 -3.72
C GLN A 55 5.38 -11.72 -3.46
N LEU A 56 4.19 -11.57 -2.88
CA LEU A 56 3.26 -12.67 -2.64
C LEU A 56 2.74 -13.32 -3.93
N GLY A 57 2.74 -12.57 -5.03
CA GLY A 57 2.43 -13.10 -6.37
C GLY A 57 3.52 -14.04 -6.90
N ARG A 58 4.77 -13.84 -6.49
CA ARG A 58 5.91 -14.71 -6.85
C ARG A 58 6.02 -15.90 -5.91
N GLU A 59 5.84 -15.66 -4.62
CA GLU A 59 5.96 -16.67 -3.57
C GLU A 59 4.76 -16.58 -2.63
N ARG A 60 3.89 -17.59 -2.69
CA ARG A 60 2.71 -17.66 -1.84
C ARG A 60 3.10 -18.11 -0.42
N PRO A 61 2.31 -17.77 0.62
CA PRO A 61 2.57 -18.22 1.98
C PRO A 61 2.62 -19.75 2.06
N ALA A 62 3.36 -20.29 3.03
CA ALA A 62 3.45 -21.73 3.21
C ALA A 62 2.07 -22.34 3.56
N SER A 63 1.24 -21.69 4.36
CA SER A 63 -0.12 -22.17 4.66
C SER A 63 -1.09 -21.01 4.81
N GLY A 64 -2.38 -21.28 4.66
CA GLY A 64 -3.42 -20.26 4.73
C GLY A 64 -3.39 -19.31 3.55
N ARG A 65 -3.79 -18.05 3.77
CA ARG A 65 -3.87 -17.04 2.72
C ARG A 65 -3.63 -15.63 3.25
N VAL A 66 -3.08 -14.78 2.38
CA VAL A 66 -2.97 -13.34 2.61
C VAL A 66 -3.96 -12.61 1.71
N VAL A 67 -4.70 -11.68 2.30
CA VAL A 67 -5.57 -10.71 1.61
C VAL A 67 -4.89 -9.34 1.71
N LEU A 68 -4.91 -8.58 0.61
CA LEU A 68 -4.48 -7.19 0.56
C LEU A 68 -5.70 -6.32 0.23
#